data_AF-A0A2N3W3T9-F1
#
_entry.id   AF-A0A2N3W3T9-F1
#
_cell.length_a   1.000
_cell.length_b   1.000
_cell.length_c   1.000
_cell.angle_alpha   90.00
_cell.angle_beta   90.00
_cell.angle_gamma   90.00
#
_symmetry.space_group_name_H-M   'P 1'
#
loop_
_entity.id
_entity.type
_entity.pdbx_description
1 polymer ?
#
loop_
_entity_poly.entity_id
_entity_poly.type
_entity_poly.pdbx_seq_one_letter_code
_entity_poly.pdbx_strand_id
1 'polypeptide(L)'
;MGTTSLVIVDAANVVGSVPDGWWRDRRGAAERLRDRLVGYAEAGLPGWPGPVELVLVVEGAARGVAPVAGVRVDAAPGSGDDRIVELAAGRAPDRPCLVVTADRELRRRVEAHGARCVGPRAVRHPAGDADAADAADEAAG
;
A
#
# COMPACT_ATOMS: atom_id res chain seq x y z
N MET A 1 -13.63 -6.92 20.12
CA MET A 1 -12.40 -7.32 19.40
C MET A 1 -12.24 -6.33 18.27
N GLY A 2 -11.17 -5.54 18.25
CA GLY A 2 -10.97 -4.53 17.20
C GLY A 2 -10.86 -5.20 15.84
N THR A 3 -11.48 -4.60 14.82
CA THR A 3 -11.32 -5.01 13.42
C THR A 3 -9.89 -4.72 12.99
N THR A 4 -9.17 -5.75 12.53
CA THR A 4 -7.83 -5.61 11.94
C THR A 4 -7.86 -4.58 10.82
N SER A 5 -7.03 -3.54 10.92
CA SER A 5 -6.95 -2.48 9.91
C SER A 5 -6.62 -3.06 8.53
N LEU A 6 -7.27 -2.53 7.49
CA LEU A 6 -6.98 -2.86 6.10
C LEU A 6 -5.94 -1.88 5.55
N VAL A 7 -4.87 -2.38 4.96
CA VAL A 7 -3.86 -1.57 4.28
C VAL A 7 -3.79 -1.99 2.82
N ILE A 8 -4.19 -1.10 1.92
CA ILE A 8 -4.18 -1.32 0.48
C ILE A 8 -2.97 -0.58 -0.11
N VAL A 9 -2.11 -1.30 -0.82
CA VAL A 9 -0.89 -0.74 -1.40
C VAL A 9 -1.02 -0.71 -2.92
N ASP A 10 -0.87 0.48 -3.49
CA ASP A 10 -0.79 0.69 -4.92
C ASP A 10 0.59 0.28 -5.43
N ALA A 11 0.70 -0.90 -6.05
CA ALA A 11 2.00 -1.38 -6.51
C ALA A 11 2.60 -0.48 -7.60
N ALA A 12 1.77 0.00 -8.53
CA ALA A 12 2.23 0.77 -9.68
C ALA A 12 2.79 2.13 -9.22
N ASN A 13 2.09 2.81 -8.32
CA ASN A 13 2.54 4.08 -7.75
C ASN A 13 3.78 3.90 -6.87
N VAL A 14 3.79 2.88 -6.00
CA VAL A 14 4.92 2.64 -5.10
C VAL A 14 6.18 2.26 -5.87
N VAL A 15 6.10 1.29 -6.79
CA VAL A 15 7.22 0.91 -7.65
C VAL A 15 7.64 2.08 -8.55
N GLY A 16 6.68 2.79 -9.14
CA GLY A 16 6.91 3.96 -9.98
C GLY A 16 7.65 5.10 -9.30
N SER A 17 7.51 5.19 -7.97
CA SER A 17 8.17 6.21 -7.14
C SER A 17 9.64 5.90 -6.80
N VAL A 18 10.17 4.75 -7.24
CA VAL A 18 11.55 4.32 -7.01
C VAL A 18 12.36 4.41 -8.32
N PRO A 19 13.51 5.10 -8.34
CA PRO A 19 14.34 5.23 -9.54
C PRO A 19 15.28 4.01 -9.72
N ASP A 20 14.74 2.78 -9.67
CA ASP A 20 15.52 1.52 -9.75
C ASP A 20 15.42 0.82 -11.12
N GLY A 21 14.89 1.50 -12.15
CA GLY A 21 14.73 0.91 -13.49
C GLY A 21 13.59 -0.10 -13.60
N TRP A 22 12.61 -0.08 -12.68
CA TRP A 22 11.43 -0.95 -12.63
C TRP A 22 10.70 -1.16 -13.96
N TRP A 23 10.77 -0.19 -14.89
CA TRP A 23 10.10 -0.27 -16.19
C TRP A 23 10.56 -1.48 -17.02
N ARG A 24 11.78 -1.99 -16.79
CA ARG A 24 12.33 -3.18 -17.47
C ARG A 24 11.75 -4.49 -16.96
N ASP A 25 11.39 -4.53 -15.68
CA ASP A 25 10.88 -5.73 -15.00
C ASP A 25 9.84 -5.32 -13.94
N ARG A 26 8.64 -5.01 -14.44
CA ARG A 26 7.53 -4.56 -13.59
C ARG A 26 7.10 -5.64 -12.60
N ARG A 27 7.13 -6.91 -13.02
CA ARG A 27 6.75 -8.04 -12.19
C ARG A 27 7.75 -8.24 -11.04
N GLY A 28 9.05 -8.33 -11.34
CA GLY A 28 10.05 -8.49 -10.30
C GLY A 28 10.10 -7.31 -9.34
N ALA A 29 9.84 -6.08 -9.80
CA ALA A 29 9.71 -4.92 -8.92
C ALA A 29 8.53 -5.03 -7.94
N ALA A 30 7.38 -5.52 -8.41
CA ALA A 30 6.22 -5.79 -7.56
C ALA A 30 6.47 -6.97 -6.59
N GLU A 31 7.18 -8.02 -7.00
CA GLU A 31 7.59 -9.13 -6.12
C GLU A 31 8.50 -8.63 -4.98
N ARG A 32 9.50 -7.80 -5.29
CA ARG A 32 10.36 -7.17 -4.28
C ARG A 32 9.57 -6.28 -3.32
N LEU A 33 8.58 -5.55 -3.81
CA LEU A 33 7.69 -4.75 -2.96
C LEU A 33 6.87 -5.65 -2.03
N ARG A 34 6.23 -6.70 -2.56
CA ARG A 34 5.47 -7.68 -1.77
C ARG A 34 6.31 -8.25 -0.63
N ASP A 35 7.54 -8.67 -0.91
CA ASP A 35 8.40 -9.31 0.08
C ASP A 35 8.80 -8.34 1.20
N ARG A 36 8.99 -7.05 0.90
CA ARG A 36 9.18 -6.01 1.92
C ARG A 36 7.93 -5.79 2.77
N LEU A 37 6.74 -5.89 2.18
CA LEU A 37 5.48 -5.65 2.90
C LEU A 37 5.23 -6.67 4.02
N VAL A 38 5.82 -7.88 3.94
CA VAL A 38 5.64 -8.95 4.94
C VAL A 38 5.94 -8.47 6.35
N GLY A 39 6.98 -7.66 6.55
CA GLY A 39 7.35 -7.13 7.87
C GLY A 39 6.30 -6.20 8.49
N TYR A 40 5.50 -5.52 7.67
CA TYR A 40 4.46 -4.61 8.15
C TYR A 40 3.16 -5.32 8.50
N ALA A 41 2.94 -6.56 8.05
CA ALA A 41 1.72 -7.30 8.36
C ALA A 41 1.50 -7.42 9.88
N GLU A 42 2.57 -7.74 10.61
CA GLU A 42 2.54 -7.86 12.07
C GLU A 42 2.88 -6.53 12.77
N ALA A 43 3.83 -5.76 12.25
CA ALA A 43 4.28 -4.53 12.90
C ALA A 43 3.30 -3.36 12.75
N GLY A 44 2.53 -3.34 11.67
CA GLY A 44 1.75 -2.18 11.24
C GLY A 44 2.61 -1.12 10.55
N LEU A 45 2.01 0.05 10.31
CA LEU A 45 2.67 1.22 9.73
C LEU A 45 2.69 2.37 10.76
N PRO A 46 3.51 3.42 10.58
CA PRO A 46 3.48 4.59 11.46
C PRO A 46 2.06 5.15 11.62
N GLY A 47 1.58 5.24 12.86
CA GLY A 47 0.20 5.66 13.18
C GLY A 47 -0.90 4.62 12.93
N TRP A 48 -0.53 3.39 12.53
CA TRP A 48 -1.41 2.27 12.22
C TRP A 48 -0.85 0.99 12.84
N PRO A 49 -1.12 0.74 14.14
CA PRO A 49 -0.54 -0.39 14.85
C PRO A 49 -1.00 -1.72 14.24
N GLY A 50 -0.07 -2.67 14.18
CA GLY A 50 -0.35 -4.02 13.74
C GLY A 50 -1.13 -4.86 14.77
N PRO A 51 -1.64 -6.03 14.37
CA PRO A 51 -1.54 -6.59 13.02
C PRO A 51 -2.47 -5.86 12.03
N VAL A 52 -2.09 -5.85 10.75
CA VAL A 52 -2.85 -5.28 9.63
C VAL A 52 -3.06 -6.33 8.54
N GLU A 53 -4.18 -6.25 7.83
CA GLU A 53 -4.37 -7.01 6.60
C GLU A 53 -3.79 -6.20 5.43
N LEU A 54 -2.73 -6.71 4.81
CA LEU A 54 -2.10 -6.09 3.65
C LEU A 54 -2.63 -6.65 2.34
N VAL A 55 -3.01 -5.74 1.46
CA VAL A 55 -3.44 -6.04 0.09
C VAL A 55 -2.58 -5.24 -0.88
N LEU A 56 -1.72 -5.92 -1.62
CA LEU A 56 -0.96 -5.35 -2.72
C LEU A 56 -1.79 -5.42 -4.00
N VAL A 57 -2.18 -4.28 -4.55
CA VAL A 57 -2.91 -4.22 -5.83
C VAL A 57 -1.92 -4.10 -6.98
N VAL A 58 -1.95 -5.06 -7.89
CA VAL A 58 -1.09 -5.11 -9.08
C VAL A 58 -1.91 -5.00 -10.36
N GLU A 59 -1.33 -4.42 -11.40
CA GLU A 59 -1.96 -4.25 -12.71
C GLU A 59 -1.01 -4.55 -13.87
N GLY A 60 -1.56 -4.60 -15.09
CA GLY A 60 -0.81 -4.78 -16.34
C GLY A 60 0.23 -5.92 -16.29
N ALA A 61 1.49 -5.59 -16.61
CA ALA A 61 2.59 -6.55 -16.67
C ALA A 61 3.06 -7.09 -15.29
N ALA A 62 2.57 -6.53 -14.19
CA ALA A 62 2.79 -7.07 -12.85
C ALA A 62 1.69 -8.07 -12.43
N ARG A 63 0.69 -8.35 -13.27
CA ARG A 63 -0.24 -9.45 -13.00
C ARG A 63 0.52 -10.79 -12.99
N GLY A 64 0.14 -11.67 -12.07
CA GLY A 64 0.80 -12.97 -11.86
C GLY A 64 1.83 -12.99 -10.74
N VAL A 65 2.03 -11.88 -10.02
CA VAL A 65 2.72 -11.88 -8.72
C VAL A 65 1.93 -12.75 -7.74
N ALA A 66 2.57 -13.79 -7.21
CA ALA A 66 1.94 -14.68 -6.24
C ALA A 66 1.80 -14.01 -4.86
N PRO A 67 0.75 -14.32 -4.08
CA PRO A 67 0.68 -13.90 -2.69
C PRO A 67 1.73 -14.62 -1.82
N VAL A 68 2.01 -14.06 -0.65
CA VAL A 68 2.85 -14.67 0.40
C VAL A 68 2.15 -14.55 1.74
N ALA A 69 2.61 -15.31 2.75
CA ALA A 69 2.07 -15.18 4.11
C ALA A 69 2.18 -13.72 4.59
N GLY A 70 1.08 -13.17 5.11
CA GLY A 70 0.99 -11.77 5.56
C GLY A 70 0.67 -10.73 4.47
N VAL A 71 0.74 -11.07 3.18
CA VAL A 71 0.45 -10.12 2.08
C VAL A 71 -0.41 -10.77 1.00
N ARG A 72 -1.68 -10.34 0.92
CA ARG A 72 -2.57 -10.69 -0.18
C ARG A 72 -2.19 -9.90 -1.42
N VAL A 73 -2.22 -10.54 -2.59
CA VAL A 73 -2.04 -9.86 -3.88
C VAL A 73 -3.36 -9.90 -4.63
N ASP A 74 -3.81 -8.73 -5.10
CA ASP A 74 -5.05 -8.56 -5.85
C ASP A 74 -4.71 -8.00 -7.23
N ALA A 75 -4.97 -8.78 -8.27
CA ALA A 75 -4.69 -8.39 -9.64
C ALA A 75 -5.89 -7.64 -10.23
N ALA A 76 -5.74 -6.33 -10.47
CA ALA A 76 -6.77 -5.52 -11.08
C ALA A 76 -7.06 -6.00 -12.52
N PRO A 77 -8.33 -6.29 -12.87
CA PRO A 77 -8.68 -6.68 -14.24
C PRO A 77 -8.50 -5.52 -15.23
N GLY A 78 -8.73 -4.29 -14.78
CA GLY A 78 -8.49 -3.05 -15.51
C GLY A 78 -7.41 -2.20 -14.84
N SER A 79 -7.80 -1.03 -14.35
CA SER A 79 -6.96 -0.08 -13.62
C SER A 79 -6.78 -0.50 -12.15
N GLY A 80 -5.57 -0.36 -11.64
CA GLY A 80 -5.26 -0.50 -10.21
C GLY A 80 -6.08 0.46 -9.34
N ASP A 81 -6.24 1.71 -9.78
CA ASP A 81 -6.97 2.74 -9.03
C ASP A 81 -8.42 2.36 -8.78
N ASP A 82 -9.10 1.88 -9.82
CA ASP A 82 -10.50 1.46 -9.72
C ASP A 82 -10.62 0.27 -8.76
N ARG A 83 -9.68 -0.67 -8.84
CA ARG A 83 -9.65 -1.82 -7.94
C ARG A 83 -9.41 -1.43 -6.48
N ILE A 84 -8.54 -0.44 -6.24
CA ILE A 84 -8.29 0.09 -4.89
C ILE A 84 -9.55 0.75 -4.33
N VAL A 85 -10.27 1.53 -5.15
CA VAL A 85 -11.53 2.17 -4.74
C VAL A 85 -12.60 1.13 -4.42
N GLU A 86 -12.75 0.09 -5.24
CA GLU A 86 -13.66 -1.02 -4.97
C GLU A 86 -13.35 -1.72 -3.64
N LEU A 87 -12.07 -2.01 -3.38
CA LEU A 87 -11.63 -2.65 -2.13
C LEU A 87 -11.89 -1.75 -0.92
N ALA A 88 -11.61 -0.44 -1.04
CA ALA A 88 -11.87 0.53 0.01
C ALA A 88 -13.37 0.65 0.29
N ALA A 89 -14.22 0.71 -0.75
CA ALA A 89 -15.66 0.82 -0.62
C ALA A 89 -16.32 -0.47 -0.08
N GLY A 90 -15.78 -1.64 -0.42
CA GLY A 90 -16.34 -2.95 -0.05
C GLY A 90 -15.96 -3.45 1.35
N ARG A 91 -15.13 -2.70 2.09
CA ARG A 91 -14.74 -3.08 3.47
C ARG A 91 -15.90 -2.92 4.45
N ALA A 92 -15.81 -3.60 5.60
CA ALA A 92 -16.78 -3.40 6.68
C ALA A 92 -16.76 -1.93 7.16
N PRO A 93 -17.92 -1.30 7.46
CA PRO A 93 -18.00 0.15 7.76
C PRO A 93 -17.05 0.62 8.87
N ASP A 94 -16.93 -0.15 9.94
CA ASP A 94 -16.10 0.18 11.11
C ASP A 94 -14.65 -0.33 10.99
N ARG A 95 -14.25 -0.81 9.80
CA ARG A 95 -12.89 -1.28 9.56
C ARG A 95 -12.00 -0.10 9.15
N PRO A 96 -10.96 0.23 9.95
CA PRO A 96 -9.98 1.25 9.54
C PRO A 96 -9.31 0.85 8.23
N CYS A 97 -9.13 1.82 7.33
CA CYS A 97 -8.53 1.58 6.02
C CYS A 97 -7.47 2.63 5.70
N LEU A 98 -6.29 2.16 5.33
CA LEU A 98 -5.18 2.96 4.86
C LEU A 98 -4.88 2.59 3.41
N VAL A 99 -4.68 3.60 2.56
CA VAL A 99 -4.21 3.42 1.19
C VAL A 99 -2.82 4.03 1.05
N VAL A 100 -1.87 3.25 0.52
CA VAL A 100 -0.51 3.71 0.26
C VAL A 100 -0.41 4.11 -1.21
N THR A 101 -0.45 5.41 -1.49
CA THR A 101 -0.34 5.99 -2.84
C THR A 101 0.06 7.47 -2.75
N ALA A 102 0.76 7.97 -3.77
CA ALA A 102 1.00 9.40 -3.99
C ALA A 102 -0.03 10.03 -4.95
N ASP A 103 -0.92 9.23 -5.55
CA ASP A 103 -1.89 9.74 -6.53
C ASP A 103 -2.99 10.57 -5.84
N ARG A 104 -3.13 11.83 -6.27
CA ARG A 104 -4.07 12.78 -5.66
C ARG A 104 -5.52 12.50 -6.04
N GLU A 105 -5.75 11.99 -7.25
CA GLU A 105 -7.10 11.63 -7.70
C GLU A 105 -7.56 10.37 -6.98
N LEU A 106 -6.73 9.33 -6.93
CA LEU A 106 -7.04 8.12 -6.19
C LEU A 106 -7.31 8.43 -4.71
N ARG A 107 -6.44 9.25 -4.09
CA ARG A 107 -6.64 9.72 -2.71
C ARG A 107 -8.02 10.33 -2.49
N ARG A 108 -8.43 11.28 -3.35
CA ARG A 108 -9.77 11.90 -3.28
C ARG A 108 -10.88 10.84 -3.34
N ARG A 109 -10.75 9.84 -4.22
CA ARG A 109 -11.76 8.80 -4.43
C ARG A 109 -11.88 7.87 -3.22
N VAL A 110 -10.78 7.45 -2.62
CA VAL A 110 -10.81 6.52 -1.46
C VAL A 110 -11.19 7.23 -0.16
N GLU A 111 -10.84 8.50 0.00
CA GLU A 111 -11.25 9.34 1.13
C GLU A 111 -12.78 9.53 1.17
N ALA A 112 -13.45 9.55 0.02
CA ALA A 112 -14.91 9.57 -0.07
C ALA A 112 -15.56 8.31 0.55
N HIS A 113 -14.81 7.22 0.69
CA HIS A 113 -15.23 5.99 1.37
C HIS A 113 -14.67 5.90 2.80
N GLY A 114 -14.09 6.98 3.35
CA GLY A 114 -13.53 7.02 4.71
C GLY A 114 -12.18 6.33 4.87
N ALA A 115 -11.48 6.03 3.78
CA ALA A 115 -10.08 5.58 3.87
C ALA A 115 -9.15 6.78 4.08
N ARG A 116 -8.03 6.55 4.77
CA ARG A 116 -6.93 7.52 4.90
C ARG A 116 -5.82 7.17 3.90
N CYS A 117 -4.99 8.13 3.54
CA CYS A 117 -3.88 7.91 2.59
C CYS A 117 -2.53 8.30 3.19
N VAL A 118 -1.49 7.55 2.82
CA VAL A 118 -0.08 7.89 3.07
C VAL A 118 0.74 7.69 1.79
N GLY A 119 1.85 8.42 1.68
CA GLY A 119 2.72 8.34 0.52
C GLY A 119 3.52 7.02 0.46
N PRO A 120 4.08 6.68 -0.72
CA PRO A 120 4.88 5.46 -0.93
C PRO A 120 6.07 5.28 0.01
N ARG A 121 6.57 6.36 0.61
CA ARG A 121 7.70 6.32 1.56
C ARG A 121 7.38 5.50 2.82
N ALA A 122 6.12 5.41 3.20
CA ALA A 122 5.67 4.65 4.37
C ALA A 122 5.99 3.15 4.28
N VAL A 123 6.23 2.62 3.07
CA VAL A 123 6.53 1.20 2.82
C VAL A 123 7.92 0.97 2.21
N ARG A 124 8.83 1.94 2.32
CA ARG A 124 10.19 1.85 1.77
C ARG A 124 11.21 1.26 2.75
N HIS A 125 11.02 1.45 4.06
CA HIS A 125 11.96 1.04 5.10
C HIS A 125 11.34 -0.04 5.98
N PRO A 126 11.95 -1.24 6.10
CA PRO A 126 11.38 -2.32 6.89
C PRO A 126 10.97 -1.83 8.29
N ALA A 127 9.84 -2.34 8.81
CA ALA A 127 9.33 -1.97 10.12
C ALA A 127 10.42 -2.24 11.17
N GLY A 128 11.08 -1.17 11.62
CA GLY A 128 12.32 -1.20 12.39
C GLY A 128 13.06 0.14 12.41
N ASP A 129 12.88 0.98 11.38
CA ASP A 129 13.57 2.28 11.25
C ASP A 129 12.62 3.50 11.44
N ALA A 130 11.46 3.32 12.08
CA ALA A 130 10.37 4.30 12.08
C ALA A 130 10.57 5.57 12.94
N ASP A 131 11.69 5.71 13.65
CA ASP A 131 11.92 6.86 14.56
C ASP A 131 12.58 8.09 13.92
N ALA A 132 12.94 8.08 12.63
CA ALA A 132 13.71 9.19 12.03
C ALA A 132 13.02 9.95 10.88
N ALA A 133 11.95 9.41 10.29
CA ALA A 133 11.40 9.95 9.04
C ALA A 133 10.36 11.07 9.22
N ASP A 134 9.73 11.20 10.40
CA ASP A 134 8.67 12.17 10.66
C ASP A 134 9.19 13.59 10.95
N ALA A 135 10.50 13.74 11.21
CA ALA A 135 11.10 15.05 11.49
C ALA A 135 11.46 15.86 10.22
N ALA A 136 11.38 15.27 9.03
CA ALA A 136 11.88 15.90 7.80
C ALA A 136 10.81 16.56 6.93
N ASP A 137 9.52 16.26 7.10
CA ASP A 137 8.44 16.81 6.27
C ASP A 137 7.82 18.10 6.86
N GLU A 138 7.85 18.27 8.19
CA GLU A 138 7.41 19.49 8.89
C GLU A 138 8.36 20.70 8.70
N ALA A 139 9.57 20.49 8.18
CA ALA A 139 10.56 21.54 7.96
C ALA A 139 10.54 22.16 6.54
N ALA A 140 9.65 21.70 5.66
CA ALA A 140 9.62 22.11 4.25
C ALA A 140 8.24 22.62 3.75
N GLY A 141 7.32 22.94 4.65
CA GLY A 141 5.98 23.49 4.34
C GLY A 141 5.74 24.88 4.90
#